data_AF-A0AAP8T2K6-F1
#
_entry.id   AF-A0AAP8T2K6-F1
#
_cell.length_a   1.000
_cell.length_b   1.000
_cell.length_c   1.000
_cell.angle_alpha   90.00
_cell.angle_beta   90.00
_cell.angle_gamma   90.00
#
_symmetry.space_group_name_H-M   'P 1'
#
loop_
_entity.id
_entity.type
_entity.pdbx_description
1 polymer ?
#
loop_
_entity_poly.entity_id
_entity_poly.type
_entity_poly.pdbx_seq_one_letter_code
_entity_poly.pdbx_strand_id
1 'polypeptide(L)' 'MTIETIVAKTDEQIQDALKIRTEVFVVEQQISKDLEFDGLDDQSIHFVAYDGEQ' A
#
# COMPACT_ATOMS: atom_id res chain seq x y z
N MET A 1 6.03 -19.09 6.03
CA MET A 1 6.17 -17.62 5.95
C MET A 1 7.41 -17.24 5.16
N THR A 2 7.21 -17.10 3.85
CA THR A 2 8.19 -16.50 2.94
C THR A 2 7.58 -15.19 2.49
N ILE A 3 8.27 -14.07 2.76
CA ILE A 3 7.80 -12.77 2.32
C ILE A 3 8.47 -12.43 0.99
N GLU A 4 7.66 -12.18 -0.03
CA GLU A 4 8.12 -11.73 -1.33
C GLU A 4 7.72 -10.29 -1.56
N THR A 5 8.71 -9.42 -1.73
CA THR A 5 8.50 -8.01 -2.06
C THR A 5 8.63 -7.79 -3.56
N ILE A 6 7.65 -7.11 -4.15
CA ILE A 6 7.67 -6.70 -5.55
C ILE A 6 7.63 -5.18 -5.67
N VAL A 7 8.12 -4.66 -6.79
CA VAL A 7 7.74 -3.31 -7.26
C VAL A 7 6.35 -3.43 -7.88
N ALA A 8 5.37 -2.69 -7.36
CA ALA A 8 4.02 -2.67 -7.91
C ALA A 8 4.02 -1.91 -9.24
N LYS A 9 3.65 -2.59 -10.33
CA LYS A 9 3.65 -2.05 -11.70
C LYS A 9 2.27 -1.98 -12.33
N THR A 10 1.31 -2.69 -11.76
CA THR A 10 -0.07 -2.75 -12.22
C THR A 10 -0.95 -1.99 -11.26
N ASP A 11 -2.09 -1.50 -11.75
CA ASP A 11 -3.07 -0.79 -10.91
C ASP A 11 -3.50 -1.67 -9.72
N GLU A 12 -3.69 -2.98 -9.93
CA GLU A 12 -4.05 -3.93 -8.88
C GLU A 12 -3.01 -3.97 -7.75
N GLN A 13 -1.73 -4.13 -8.08
CA GLN A 13 -0.64 -4.17 -7.08
C GLN A 13 -0.47 -2.83 -6.35
N ILE A 14 -0.72 -1.71 -7.04
CA ILE A 14 -0.70 -0.38 -6.42
C ILE A 14 -1.88 -0.27 -5.46
N GLN A 15 -3.08 -0.70 -5.86
CA GLN A 15 -4.26 -0.70 -4.98
C GLN A 15 -4.06 -1.56 -3.72
N ASP A 16 -3.36 -2.70 -3.82
CA ASP A 16 -3.00 -3.49 -2.64
C ASP A 16 -2.17 -2.67 -1.63
N ALA A 17 -1.16 -1.94 -2.10
CA ALA A 17 -0.35 -1.08 -1.25
C ALA A 17 -1.18 0.05 -0.60
N LEU A 18 -2.04 0.72 -1.38
CA LEU A 18 -2.90 1.80 -0.88
C LEU A 18 -3.95 1.29 0.12
N LYS A 19 -4.46 0.08 -0.07
CA LYS A 19 -5.41 -0.55 0.84
C LYS A 19 -4.78 -0.86 2.20
N ILE A 20 -3.56 -1.43 2.21
CA ILE A 20 -2.82 -1.68 3.45
C ILE A 20 -2.55 -0.37 4.19
N ARG A 21 -2.09 0.67 3.48
CA ARG A 21 -1.89 2.00 4.05
C ARG A 21 -3.17 2.59 4.63
N THR A 22 -4.31 2.43 3.95
CA THR A 22 -5.61 2.86 4.48
C THR A 22 -5.95 2.14 5.78
N GLU A 23 -5.81 0.81 5.82
CA GLU A 23 -6.11 0.02 7.03
C GLU A 23 -5.23 0.45 8.20
N VAL A 24 -3.92 0.62 7.98
CA VAL A 24 -2.99 0.94 9.06
C VAL A 24 -3.06 2.41 9.47
N PHE A 25 -2.94 3.34 8.53
CA PHE A 25 -2.85 4.76 8.88
C PHE A 25 -4.22 5.37 9.15
N VAL A 26 -5.22 5.09 8.31
CA VAL A 26 -6.55 5.71 8.46
C VAL A 26 -7.39 4.97 9.50
N VAL A 27 -7.49 3.64 9.41
CA VAL A 27 -8.38 2.87 10.30
C VAL A 27 -7.74 2.62 11.66
N GLU A 28 -6.54 2.03 11.72
CA GLU A 28 -5.91 1.71 13.00
C GLU A 28 -5.38 2.95 13.73
N GLN A 29 -4.65 3.82 13.02
CA GLN A 29 -3.98 4.97 13.61
C GLN A 29 -4.79 6.28 13.59
N GLN A 30 -5.98 6.27 12.96
CA GLN A 30 -6.89 7.42 12.91
C GLN A 30 -6.27 8.67 12.24
N ILE A 31 -5.34 8.47 11.30
CA ILE A 31 -4.80 9.52 10.44
C ILE A 31 -5.87 9.92 9.42
N SER A 32 -6.08 11.23 9.22
CA SER A 32 -7.02 11.70 8.21
C SER A 32 -6.56 11.25 6.81
N LYS A 33 -7.50 10.80 5.99
CA LYS A 33 -7.23 10.35 4.61
C LYS A 33 -6.44 11.37 3.79
N ASP A 34 -6.76 12.66 3.93
CA ASP A 34 -6.08 13.74 3.20
C ASP A 34 -4.62 13.98 3.64
N LEU A 35 -4.23 13.48 4.82
CA LEU A 35 -2.84 13.53 5.29
C LEU A 35 -2.05 12.30 4.84
N GLU A 36 -2.70 11.13 4.74
CA GLU A 36 -2.08 9.90 4.25
C GLU A 36 -1.85 9.92 2.73
N PHE A 37 -2.76 10.53 1.96
CA PHE A 37 -2.68 10.62 0.51
C PHE A 37 -2.42 12.06 0.07
N ASP A 38 -1.15 12.39 -0.17
CA ASP A 38 -0.68 13.74 -0.53
C ASP A 38 -0.84 14.09 -2.03
N GLY A 39 -1.35 13.14 -2.82
CA GLY A 39 -1.54 13.28 -4.26
C GLY A 39 -0.31 12.96 -5.11
N LEU A 40 0.75 12.38 -4.53
CA LEU A 40 1.96 11.95 -5.24
C LEU A 40 2.05 10.43 -5.43
N ASP A 41 0.99 9.69 -5.07
CA ASP A 41 0.96 8.23 -5.21
C ASP A 41 1.16 7.78 -6.67
N ASP A 42 0.66 8.55 -7.64
CA ASP A 42 0.81 8.25 -9.07
C ASP A 42 2.24 8.48 -9.60
N GLN A 43 3.04 9.29 -8.90
CA GLN A 43 4.43 9.62 -9.23
C GLN A 43 5.45 8.81 -8.41
N SER A 44 4.96 8.01 -7.46
CA SER A 44 5.79 7.25 -6.53
C SER A 44 6.03 5.83 -7.00
N ILE A 45 7.18 5.25 -6.63
CA ILE A 45 7.46 3.82 -6.82
C ILE A 45 6.96 3.08 -5.59
N HIS A 46 5.93 2.25 -5.76
CA HIS A 46 5.36 1.46 -4.69
C HIS A 46 6.03 0.09 -4.61
N PHE A 47 6.25 -0.36 -3.38
CA PHE A 47 6.65 -1.73 -3.07
C PHE A 47 5.56 -2.36 -2.23
N VAL A 48 5.20 -3.59 -2.56
CA VAL A 48 4.22 -4.37 -1.79
C VAL A 48 4.82 -5.74 -1.51
N ALA A 49 4.60 -6.22 -0.29
CA ALA A 49 5.09 -7.50 0.17
C ALA A 49 3.92 -8.46 0.36
N TYR A 50 4.02 -9.65 -0.23
CA TYR A 50 3.05 -10.72 -0.08
C TYR A 50 3.66 -11.82 0.78
N ASP A 51 2.85 -12.41 1.66
CA ASP A 51 3.20 -13.67 2.30
C ASP A 51 2.86 -14.80 1.32
N GLY A 52 3.86 -15.60 0.96
CA GLY A 52 3.78 -16.66 -0.04
C GLY A 52 2.92 -17.88 0.33
N GLU A 53 2.01 -17.72 1.29
CA GLU A 53 0.96 -18.67 1.65
C GLU A 53 -0.41 -18.02 1.37
N GLN A 54 -0.82 -18.01 0.10
CA GLN A 54 -2.23 -17.81 -0.28
C GLN A 54 -2.84 -19.13 -0.73
#